data_AF-A0A1F5X4N5-F1
#
_entry.id   AF-A0A1F5X4N5-F1
#
_cell.length_a   1.000
_cell.length_b   1.000
_cell.length_c   1.000
_cell.angle_alpha   90.00
_cell.angle_beta   90.00
_cell.angle_gamma   90.00
#
_symmetry.space_group_name_H-M   'P 1'
#
loop_
_entity.id
_entity.type
_entity.pdbx_description
1 polymer ?
#
loop_
_entity_poly.entity_id
_entity_poly.type
_entity_poly.pdbx_seq_one_letter_code
_entity_poly.pdbx_strand_id
1 'polypeptide(L)'
;MKLDLDEIQSLDLEEIVRHKVRQAYEKIKSPVIVEDVSLEFEALGGLPGPFIRFFVEKMPFENICSLVDGKTRKATARCVYGYYDGENLKLFEGELGGEVSKVPAGDNGYGWDRIFIPEGYSVTRAELNEEDYQKTYLQIKPLAELKEFLTS
;
A
#
# COMPACT_ATOMS: atom_id res chain seq x y z
N MET A 1 11.31 8.07 13.99
CA MET A 1 10.85 7.60 15.32
C MET A 1 9.81 6.53 15.10
N LYS A 2 9.92 5.38 15.78
CA LYS A 2 8.91 4.31 15.69
C LYS A 2 7.91 4.49 16.82
N LEU A 3 6.65 4.74 16.49
CA LEU A 3 5.55 4.78 17.44
C LEU A 3 4.72 3.51 17.27
N ASP A 4 4.29 2.98 18.41
CA ASP A 4 3.25 1.95 18.43
C ASP A 4 1.90 2.67 18.35
N LEU A 5 1.21 2.48 17.24
CA LEU A 5 -0.07 3.12 16.92
C LEU A 5 -1.10 2.03 16.61
N ASP A 6 -2.31 2.23 17.09
CA ASP A 6 -3.41 1.32 16.83
C ASP A 6 -3.90 1.53 15.40
N GLU A 7 -4.04 0.42 14.67
CA GLU A 7 -4.68 0.37 13.36
C GLU A 7 -6.09 -0.19 13.53
N ILE A 8 -7.10 0.66 13.33
CA ILE A 8 -8.48 0.20 13.33
C ILE A 8 -8.72 -0.77 12.17
N GLN A 9 -9.65 -1.70 12.37
CA GLN A 9 -10.08 -2.61 11.30
C GLN A 9 -11.10 -1.91 10.43
N SER A 10 -10.66 -1.44 9.26
CA SER A 10 -11.53 -0.92 8.20
C SER A 10 -11.04 -1.43 6.84
N LEU A 11 -11.91 -1.40 5.84
CA LEU A 11 -11.51 -1.55 4.43
C LEU A 11 -11.26 -0.19 3.78
N ASP A 12 -11.66 0.90 4.43
CA ASP A 12 -11.39 2.26 3.99
C ASP A 12 -10.00 2.69 4.50
N LEU A 13 -9.05 2.76 3.57
CA LEU A 13 -7.67 3.13 3.85
C LEU A 13 -7.55 4.57 4.38
N GLU A 14 -8.43 5.49 3.94
CA GLU A 14 -8.45 6.85 4.49
C GLU A 14 -8.86 6.84 5.96
N GLU A 15 -9.86 6.04 6.33
CA GLU A 15 -10.33 5.95 7.71
C GLU A 15 -9.21 5.50 8.66
N ILE A 16 -8.46 4.47 8.25
CA ILE A 16 -7.29 3.97 9.00
C ILE A 16 -6.24 5.06 9.15
N VAL A 17 -5.88 5.75 8.07
CA VAL A 17 -4.88 6.82 8.08
C VAL A 17 -5.34 8.01 8.93
N ARG A 18 -6.61 8.41 8.84
CA ARG A 18 -7.19 9.50 9.66
C ARG A 18 -7.17 9.18 11.14
N HIS A 19 -7.38 7.92 11.52
CA HIS A 19 -7.24 7.48 12.90
C HIS A 19 -5.77 7.52 13.34
N LYS A 20 -4.89 6.87 12.56
CA LYS A 20 -3.46 6.73 12.83
C LYS A 20 -2.76 8.10 12.96
N VAL A 21 -3.06 9.06 12.09
CA VAL A 21 -2.38 10.37 12.08
C VAL A 21 -2.77 11.23 13.29
N ARG A 22 -4.05 11.16 13.72
CA ARG A 22 -4.51 11.86 14.93
C ARG A 22 -3.86 11.26 16.16
N GLN A 23 -3.82 9.93 16.26
CA GLN A 23 -3.16 9.25 17.36
C GLN A 23 -1.65 9.58 17.41
N ALA A 24 -0.98 9.64 16.26
CA ALA A 24 0.42 10.04 16.17
C ALA A 24 0.62 11.47 16.70
N TYR A 25 -0.21 12.42 16.26
CA TYR A 25 -0.15 13.80 16.75
C TYR A 25 -0.41 13.89 18.25
N GLU A 26 -1.35 13.13 18.79
CA GLU A 26 -1.65 13.12 20.22
C GLU A 26 -0.44 12.74 21.07
N LYS A 27 0.39 11.80 20.59
CA LYS A 27 1.61 11.36 21.28
C LYS A 27 2.78 12.33 21.10
N ILE A 28 2.89 12.99 19.95
CA ILE A 28 4.07 13.77 19.56
C ILE A 28 3.91 15.27 19.75
N LYS A 29 2.69 15.79 19.60
CA LYS A 29 2.35 17.22 19.71
C LYS A 29 3.18 18.11 18.76
N SER A 30 3.41 17.63 17.54
CA SER A 30 4.13 18.31 16.45
C SER A 30 3.56 17.80 15.11
N PRO A 31 3.73 18.52 13.99
CA PRO A 31 3.32 18.01 12.68
C PRO A 31 3.83 16.59 12.41
N VAL A 32 2.92 15.71 11.99
CA VAL A 32 3.18 14.30 11.73
C VAL A 32 2.70 13.91 10.35
N ILE A 33 3.39 12.92 9.77
CA ILE A 33 2.98 12.22 8.57
C ILE A 33 2.92 10.74 8.92
N VAL A 34 1.83 10.08 8.54
CA VAL A 34 1.70 8.62 8.61
C VAL A 34 1.28 8.10 7.23
N GLU A 35 1.45 6.81 7.01
CA GLU A 35 0.97 6.14 5.80
C GLU A 35 0.32 4.81 6.12
N ASP A 36 -0.51 4.35 5.19
CA ASP A 36 -0.99 2.96 5.13
C ASP A 36 -1.14 2.52 3.68
N VAL A 37 -1.07 1.20 3.44
CA VAL A 37 -1.04 0.59 2.10
C VAL A 37 -2.03 -0.57 2.04
N SER A 38 -2.80 -0.64 0.97
CA SER A 38 -3.65 -1.78 0.64
C SER A 38 -3.17 -2.49 -0.62
N LEU A 39 -3.44 -3.80 -0.69
CA LEU A 39 -3.41 -4.55 -1.95
C LEU A 39 -4.77 -5.24 -2.13
N GLU A 40 -5.52 -4.78 -3.12
CA GLU A 40 -6.93 -5.08 -3.28
C GLU A 40 -7.14 -6.04 -4.43
N PHE A 41 -7.63 -7.26 -4.18
CA PHE A 41 -7.93 -8.21 -5.24
C PHE A 41 -9.38 -8.05 -5.68
N GLU A 42 -9.61 -7.77 -6.97
CA GLU A 42 -10.96 -7.58 -7.51
C GLU A 42 -11.83 -8.83 -7.27
N ALA A 43 -11.24 -10.01 -7.46
CA ALA A 43 -11.92 -11.30 -7.25
C ALA A 43 -12.36 -11.58 -5.81
N LEU A 44 -11.83 -10.84 -4.82
CA LEU A 44 -12.17 -10.97 -3.41
C LEU A 44 -12.92 -9.72 -2.89
N GLY A 45 -13.46 -8.90 -3.78
CA GLY A 45 -14.18 -7.67 -3.39
C GLY A 45 -13.28 -6.64 -2.71
N GLY A 46 -12.00 -6.58 -3.08
CA GLY A 46 -11.01 -5.66 -2.51
C GLY A 46 -10.20 -6.25 -1.36
N LEU A 47 -10.51 -7.45 -0.87
CA LEU A 47 -9.64 -8.13 0.11
C LEU A 47 -8.36 -8.67 -0.56
N PRO A 48 -7.24 -8.82 0.18
CA PRO A 48 -7.08 -8.53 1.61
C PRO A 48 -7.04 -7.04 1.95
N GLY A 49 -6.85 -6.16 0.96
CA GLY A 49 -6.90 -4.72 1.14
C GLY A 49 -5.85 -4.25 2.17
N PRO A 50 -6.22 -3.40 3.14
CA PRO A 50 -5.31 -2.93 4.19
C PRO A 50 -4.72 -4.07 5.05
N PHE A 51 -5.35 -5.24 5.06
CA PHE A 51 -4.88 -6.39 5.84
C PHE A 51 -3.77 -7.20 5.16
N ILE A 52 -3.29 -6.79 3.98
CA ILE A 52 -2.30 -7.54 3.18
C ILE A 52 -1.06 -7.94 3.98
N ARG A 53 -0.62 -7.11 4.95
CA ARG A 53 0.51 -7.42 5.82
C ARG A 53 0.33 -8.75 6.55
N PHE A 54 -0.86 -9.01 7.09
CA PHE A 54 -1.14 -10.26 7.79
C PHE A 54 -1.09 -11.46 6.83
N PHE A 55 -1.53 -11.29 5.59
CA PHE A 55 -1.47 -12.36 4.58
C PHE A 55 -0.01 -12.68 4.24
N VAL A 56 0.80 -11.67 3.95
CA VAL A 56 2.23 -11.85 3.62
C VAL A 56 3.01 -12.45 4.79
N GLU A 57 2.72 -12.04 6.04
CA GLU A 57 3.43 -12.55 7.22
C GLU A 57 3.00 -13.97 7.64
N LYS A 58 1.76 -14.38 7.34
CA LYS A 58 1.18 -15.63 7.86
C LYS A 58 0.95 -16.70 6.80
N MET A 59 0.99 -16.35 5.52
CA MET A 59 0.73 -17.28 4.42
C MET A 59 1.92 -17.34 3.46
N PRO A 60 2.28 -18.54 2.95
CA PRO A 60 3.15 -18.67 1.79
C PRO A 60 2.58 -17.87 0.61
N PHE A 61 3.46 -17.23 -0.17
CA PHE A 61 3.02 -16.41 -1.30
C PHE A 61 2.22 -17.19 -2.35
N GLU A 62 2.57 -18.46 -2.56
CA GLU A 62 1.85 -19.37 -3.46
C GLU A 62 0.38 -19.51 -3.04
N ASN A 63 0.12 -19.59 -1.73
CA ASN A 63 -1.23 -19.68 -1.21
C ASN A 63 -1.99 -18.37 -1.45
N ILE A 64 -1.33 -17.22 -1.32
CA ILE A 64 -1.94 -15.91 -1.61
C ILE A 64 -2.29 -15.82 -3.12
N CYS A 65 -1.39 -16.22 -4.01
CA CYS A 65 -1.63 -16.29 -5.46
C CYS A 65 -2.82 -17.20 -5.81
N SER A 66 -3.01 -18.30 -5.07
CA SER A 66 -4.07 -19.28 -5.33
C SER A 66 -5.48 -18.80 -4.94
N LEU A 67 -5.61 -17.76 -4.11
CA LEU A 67 -6.92 -17.24 -3.65
C LEU A 67 -7.82 -16.77 -4.82
N VAL A 68 -7.18 -16.42 -5.94
CA VAL A 68 -7.83 -15.89 -7.15
C VAL A 68 -7.76 -16.87 -8.33
N ASP A 69 -7.44 -18.14 -8.10
CA ASP A 69 -7.45 -19.15 -9.15
C ASP A 69 -8.85 -19.37 -9.73
N GLY A 70 -8.92 -19.47 -11.06
CA GLY A 70 -10.18 -19.56 -11.80
C GLY A 70 -11.02 -18.27 -11.82
N LYS A 71 -10.49 -17.15 -11.33
CA LYS A 71 -11.17 -15.84 -11.27
C LYS A 71 -10.35 -14.76 -12.00
N THR A 72 -10.87 -13.53 -12.01
CA THR A 72 -10.07 -12.36 -12.40
C THR A 72 -8.86 -12.23 -11.49
N ARG A 73 -7.70 -11.89 -12.05
CA ARG A 73 -6.47 -11.64 -11.29
C ARG A 73 -6.19 -10.16 -11.08
N LYS A 74 -7.07 -9.28 -11.56
CA LYS A 74 -6.93 -7.83 -11.39
C LYS A 74 -6.77 -7.47 -9.92
N ALA A 75 -5.81 -6.60 -9.67
CA ALA A 75 -5.52 -6.07 -8.36
C ALA A 75 -5.10 -4.60 -8.44
N THR A 76 -5.32 -3.87 -7.35
CA THR A 76 -4.87 -2.49 -7.21
C THR A 76 -4.05 -2.35 -5.94
N ALA A 77 -2.84 -1.80 -6.06
CA ALA A 77 -2.06 -1.35 -4.92
C ALA A 77 -2.40 0.11 -4.64
N ARG A 78 -2.77 0.45 -3.41
CA ARG A 78 -3.07 1.84 -3.01
C ARG A 78 -2.26 2.22 -1.80
N CYS A 79 -1.89 3.49 -1.70
CA CYS A 79 -1.26 4.05 -0.52
C CYS A 79 -1.89 5.40 -0.20
N VAL A 80 -2.22 5.59 1.08
CA VAL A 80 -2.69 6.88 1.58
C VAL A 80 -1.66 7.42 2.57
N TYR A 81 -1.21 8.66 2.34
CA TYR A 81 -0.47 9.45 3.32
C TYR A 81 -1.43 10.38 4.04
N GLY A 82 -1.25 10.54 5.35
CA GLY A 82 -1.96 11.51 6.16
C GLY A 82 -0.99 12.46 6.84
N TYR A 83 -1.16 13.76 6.60
CA TYR A 83 -0.49 14.85 7.31
C TYR A 83 -1.44 15.49 8.33
N TYR A 84 -0.93 15.79 9.53
CA TYR A 84 -1.66 16.58 10.51
C TYR A 84 -0.72 17.43 11.38
N ASP A 85 -1.01 18.72 11.52
CA ASP A 85 -0.26 19.68 12.36
C ASP A 85 -0.97 20.10 13.65
N GLY A 86 -2.16 19.55 13.91
CA GLY A 86 -3.05 19.95 15.01
C GLY A 86 -4.26 20.74 14.54
N GLU A 87 -4.21 21.32 13.34
CA GLU A 87 -5.31 22.10 12.78
C GLU A 87 -5.72 21.55 11.40
N ASN A 88 -4.77 21.35 10.50
CA ASN A 88 -4.97 20.96 9.11
C ASN A 88 -4.70 19.47 8.91
N LEU A 89 -5.74 18.72 8.58
CA LEU A 89 -5.63 17.33 8.15
C LEU A 89 -5.69 17.25 6.63
N LYS A 90 -4.62 16.73 6.01
CA LYS A 90 -4.55 16.51 4.56
C LYS A 90 -4.21 15.06 4.26
N LEU A 91 -4.95 14.45 3.35
CA LEU A 91 -4.64 13.13 2.81
C LEU A 91 -4.13 13.25 1.37
N PHE A 92 -3.26 12.33 1.00
CA PHE A 92 -2.72 12.15 -0.35
C PHE A 92 -2.82 10.68 -0.69
N GLU A 93 -3.23 10.38 -1.92
CA GLU A 93 -3.47 9.01 -2.35
C GLU A 93 -2.76 8.73 -3.67
N GLY A 94 -2.07 7.59 -3.73
CA GLY A 94 -1.54 7.03 -4.96
C GLY A 94 -2.05 5.61 -5.16
N GLU A 95 -2.23 5.23 -6.42
CA GLU A 95 -2.67 3.91 -6.80
C GLU A 95 -1.92 3.39 -8.02
N LEU A 96 -1.84 2.06 -8.11
CA LEU A 96 -1.27 1.36 -9.24
C LEU A 96 -2.09 0.11 -9.52
N GLY A 97 -2.72 0.08 -10.69
CA GLY A 97 -3.39 -1.11 -11.22
C GLY A 97 -2.38 -2.20 -11.59
N GLY A 98 -2.86 -3.44 -11.63
CA GLY A 98 -2.05 -4.60 -12.01
C GLY A 98 -2.80 -5.90 -11.84
N GLU A 99 -2.05 -6.98 -11.67
CA GLU A 99 -2.58 -8.33 -11.50
C GLU A 99 -1.83 -9.11 -10.42
N VAL A 100 -2.52 -10.03 -9.75
CA VAL A 100 -1.87 -11.05 -8.91
C VAL A 100 -1.16 -12.06 -9.82
N SER A 101 0.12 -12.31 -9.62
CA SER A 101 0.88 -13.28 -10.41
C SER A 101 0.39 -14.71 -10.16
N LYS A 102 0.49 -15.60 -11.16
CA LYS A 102 0.09 -17.02 -11.01
C LYS A 102 0.95 -17.76 -9.99
N VAL A 103 2.24 -17.44 -9.96
CA VAL A 103 3.22 -17.95 -9.01
C VAL A 103 4.05 -16.77 -8.53
N PRO A 104 4.50 -16.77 -7.26
CA PRO A 104 5.41 -15.75 -6.79
C PRO A 104 6.74 -15.81 -7.55
N ALA A 105 7.33 -14.65 -7.81
CA ALA A 105 8.60 -14.55 -8.50
C ALA A 105 9.42 -13.36 -7.99
N GLY A 106 10.72 -13.36 -8.31
CA GLY A 106 11.68 -12.37 -7.81
C GLY A 106 12.01 -12.51 -6.32
N ASP A 107 13.13 -11.90 -5.93
CA ASP A 107 13.63 -11.88 -4.55
C ASP A 107 13.90 -10.45 -4.04
N ASN A 108 13.62 -9.43 -4.87
CA ASN A 108 13.72 -8.02 -4.48
C ASN A 108 12.39 -7.48 -3.95
N GLY A 109 12.39 -6.22 -3.52
CA GLY A 109 11.19 -5.51 -3.06
C GLY A 109 10.81 -5.83 -1.62
N TYR A 110 9.57 -5.52 -1.25
CA TYR A 110 9.04 -5.69 0.10
C TYR A 110 7.58 -6.15 0.08
N GLY A 111 7.15 -6.81 1.15
CA GLY A 111 5.76 -7.20 1.33
C GLY A 111 5.25 -8.09 0.20
N TRP A 112 4.32 -7.58 -0.59
CA TRP A 112 3.59 -8.31 -1.62
C TRP A 112 4.17 -8.17 -3.03
N ASP A 113 5.35 -7.54 -3.20
CA ASP A 113 5.96 -7.30 -4.51
C ASP A 113 6.18 -8.58 -5.35
N ARG A 114 6.41 -9.71 -4.68
CA ARG A 114 6.63 -11.02 -5.32
C ARG A 114 5.38 -11.59 -5.99
N ILE A 115 4.20 -11.04 -5.67
CA ILE A 115 2.92 -11.56 -6.15
C ILE A 115 2.12 -10.55 -6.97
N PHE A 116 2.65 -9.35 -7.21
CA PHE A 116 1.97 -8.29 -7.93
C PHE A 116 2.70 -7.97 -9.23
N ILE A 117 1.99 -8.04 -10.35
CA ILE A 117 2.45 -7.65 -11.68
C ILE A 117 1.84 -6.28 -11.98
N PRO A 118 2.63 -5.19 -11.97
CA PRO A 118 2.10 -3.86 -12.24
C PRO A 118 1.57 -3.73 -13.67
N GLU A 119 0.56 -2.89 -13.88
CA GLU A 119 0.04 -2.60 -15.22
C GLU A 119 1.15 -2.09 -16.15
N GLY A 120 1.17 -2.60 -17.38
CA GLY A 120 2.23 -2.31 -18.35
C GLY A 120 3.46 -3.22 -18.25
N TYR A 121 3.52 -4.12 -17.26
CA TYR A 121 4.60 -5.09 -17.09
C TYR A 121 4.11 -6.55 -17.22
N SER A 122 5.04 -7.48 -17.46
CA SER A 122 4.76 -8.92 -17.58
C SER A 122 5.43 -9.77 -16.49
N VAL A 123 6.18 -9.14 -15.60
CA VAL A 123 6.91 -9.75 -14.49
C VAL A 123 6.44 -9.14 -13.17
N THR A 124 6.69 -9.84 -12.07
CA THR A 124 6.33 -9.33 -10.75
C THR A 124 7.12 -8.06 -10.42
N ARG A 125 6.59 -7.22 -9.52
CA ARG A 125 7.25 -5.99 -9.07
C ARG A 125 8.62 -6.30 -8.45
N ALA A 126 8.77 -7.47 -7.83
CA ALA A 126 10.03 -7.99 -7.28
C ALA A 126 11.08 -8.37 -8.35
N GLU A 127 10.69 -8.51 -9.62
CA GLU A 127 11.59 -8.81 -10.75
C GLU A 127 11.97 -7.58 -11.58
N LEU A 128 11.36 -6.42 -11.29
CA LEU A 128 11.69 -5.18 -11.98
C LEU A 128 13.14 -4.78 -11.71
N ASN A 129 13.75 -4.13 -12.71
CA ASN A 129 14.99 -3.40 -12.49
C ASN A 129 14.73 -2.18 -11.58
N GLU A 130 15.80 -1.57 -11.06
CA GLU A 130 15.70 -0.43 -10.14
C GLU A 130 14.88 0.73 -10.74
N GLU A 131 15.08 1.07 -12.01
CA GLU A 131 14.39 2.19 -12.65
C GLU A 131 12.87 1.98 -12.69
N ASP A 132 12.44 0.79 -13.12
CA ASP A 132 11.01 0.45 -13.20
C ASP A 132 10.40 0.22 -11.81
N TYR A 133 11.17 -0.33 -10.87
CA TYR A 133 10.74 -0.41 -9.48
C TYR A 133 10.49 0.98 -8.88
N GLN A 134 11.37 1.95 -9.14
CA GLN A 134 11.18 3.34 -8.70
C GLN A 134 9.97 4.00 -9.38
N LYS A 135 9.75 3.77 -10.69
CA LYS A 135 8.55 4.27 -11.38
C LYS A 135 7.26 3.76 -10.74
N THR A 136 7.17 2.45 -10.48
CA THR A 136 5.98 1.87 -9.83
C THR A 136 5.84 2.32 -8.38
N TYR A 137 6.96 2.49 -7.66
CA TYR A 137 6.98 3.03 -6.30
C TYR A 137 6.37 4.43 -6.23
N LEU A 138 6.75 5.33 -7.15
CA LEU A 138 6.25 6.72 -7.18
C LEU A 138 4.80 6.85 -7.67
N GLN A 139 4.26 5.84 -8.36
CA GLN A 139 2.83 5.78 -8.68
C GLN A 139 2.00 5.36 -7.45
N ILE A 140 2.47 4.35 -6.71
CA ILE A 140 1.81 3.91 -5.48
C ILE A 140 1.95 4.99 -4.40
N LYS A 141 3.13 5.61 -4.25
CA LYS A 141 3.42 6.56 -3.19
C LYS A 141 3.28 8.00 -3.70
N PRO A 142 2.25 8.77 -3.26
CA PRO A 142 1.98 10.15 -3.72
C PRO A 142 2.97 11.19 -3.15
N LEU A 143 4.29 10.94 -3.30
CA LEU A 143 5.35 11.77 -2.75
C LEU A 143 5.45 13.14 -3.43
N ALA A 144 5.06 13.24 -4.70
CA ALA A 144 5.06 14.49 -5.44
C ALA A 144 4.05 15.48 -4.84
N GLU A 145 2.80 15.05 -4.63
CA GLU A 145 1.74 15.88 -4.06
C GLU A 145 2.04 16.24 -2.60
N LEU A 146 2.54 15.28 -1.82
CA LEU A 146 2.97 15.55 -0.44
C LEU A 146 4.08 16.60 -0.40
N LYS A 147 5.07 16.50 -1.28
CA LYS A 147 6.17 17.47 -1.36
C LYS A 147 5.66 18.85 -1.74
N GLU A 148 4.79 18.95 -2.75
CA GLU A 148 4.20 20.21 -3.18
C GLU A 148 3.52 20.90 -2.00
N PHE A 149 2.65 20.19 -1.28
CA PHE A 149 1.93 20.69 -0.10
C PHE A 149 2.86 21.16 1.03
N LEU A 150 3.99 20.49 1.26
CA LEU A 150 4.92 20.87 2.33
C LEU A 150 5.83 22.04 1.96
N THR A 151 5.88 22.41 0.67
CA THR A 151 6.74 23.50 0.16
C THR A 151 5.97 24.74 -0.28
N SER A 152 4.65 24.66 -0.32
CA SER A 152 3.73 25.79 -0.52
C SER A 152 3.59 26.60 0.76
#